data_AF-A0A3B9G251-F1
#
_entry.id   AF-A0A3B9G251-F1
#
_cell.length_a   1.000
_cell.length_b   1.000
_cell.length_c   1.000
_cell.angle_alpha   90.00
_cell.angle_beta   90.00
_cell.angle_gamma   90.00
#
_symmetry.space_group_name_H-M   'P 1'
#
loop_
_entity.id
_entity.type
_entity.pdbx_description
1 polymer ?
#
loop_
_entity_poly.entity_id
_entity_poly.type
_entity_poly.pdbx_seq_one_letter_code
_entity_poly.pdbx_strand_id
1 'polypeptide(L)'
;MERINSYSEALRCLKEGFTICTAEEMPVYFTLHENRIRVHSEQYTLRLSQQEWKDLYGDRVFYLCDDPDDQFIDPEKDKEYYSWRHK
;
A
#
# COMPACT_ATOMS: atom_id res chain seq x y z
N MET A 1 -8.79 -3.29 -8.41
CA MET A 1 -8.67 -2.01 -7.69
C MET A 1 -9.93 -1.71 -6.87
N GLU A 2 -9.96 -2.22 -5.65
CA GLU A 2 -10.98 -1.89 -4.64
C GLU A 2 -10.69 -0.51 -4.04
N ARG A 3 -11.69 0.35 -3.87
CA ARG A 3 -11.50 1.68 -3.28
C ARG A 3 -11.42 1.58 -1.76
N ILE A 4 -10.41 2.23 -1.18
CA ILE A 4 -10.25 2.35 0.27
C ILE A 4 -11.00 3.60 0.74
N ASN A 5 -11.84 3.43 1.77
CA ASN A 5 -12.81 4.46 2.17
C ASN A 5 -12.29 5.39 3.27
N SER A 6 -11.17 5.04 3.91
CA SER A 6 -10.59 5.85 4.98
C SER A 6 -9.06 5.72 5.06
N TYR A 7 -8.42 6.76 5.58
CA TYR A 7 -6.99 6.74 5.91
C TYR A 7 -6.64 5.60 6.87
N SER A 8 -7.49 5.32 7.86
CA SER A 8 -7.29 4.25 8.83
C SER A 8 -7.25 2.87 8.15
N GLU A 9 -8.12 2.67 7.16
CA GLU A 9 -8.17 1.45 6.36
C GLU A 9 -6.94 1.34 5.45
N ALA A 10 -6.53 2.44 4.82
CA ALA A 10 -5.30 2.48 4.01
C ALA A 10 -4.06 2.10 4.83
N LEU A 11 -3.95 2.65 6.05
CA LEU A 11 -2.87 2.31 6.97
C LEU A 11 -2.94 0.86 7.45
N ARG A 12 -4.15 0.30 7.66
CA ARG A 12 -4.34 -1.11 7.98
C ARG A 12 -3.83 -2.00 6.85
N CYS A 13 -4.22 -1.71 5.60
CA CYS A 13 -3.75 -2.44 4.43
C CYS A 13 -2.22 -2.46 4.35
N LEU A 14 -1.58 -1.30 4.52
CA LEU A 14 -0.12 -1.18 4.56
C LEU A 14 0.52 -2.02 5.68
N LYS A 15 -0.07 -2.05 6.87
CA LYS A 15 0.40 -2.85 8.01
C LYS A 15 0.24 -4.35 7.80
N GLU A 16 -0.82 -4.75 7.11
CA GLU A 16 -1.05 -6.15 6.72
C GLU A 16 -0.10 -6.59 5.59
N GLY A 17 0.55 -5.63 4.91
CA GLY A 17 1.55 -5.86 3.87
C GLY A 17 1.00 -5.72 2.46
N PHE A 18 -0.23 -5.20 2.31
CA PHE A 18 -0.79 -4.90 1.01
C PHE A 18 -0.16 -3.65 0.40
N THR A 19 -0.13 -3.63 -0.93
CA THR A 19 0.19 -2.45 -1.71
C THR A 19 -1.08 -1.66 -1.99
N ILE A 20 -1.02 -0.35 -1.75
CA ILE A 20 -2.10 0.57 -2.13
C ILE A 20 -1.58 1.59 -3.13
N CYS A 21 -2.46 2.13 -3.97
CA CYS A 21 -2.09 3.11 -5.00
C CYS A 21 -3.10 4.24 -5.12
N THR A 22 -2.70 5.33 -5.78
CA THR A 22 -3.62 6.37 -6.28
C THR A 22 -4.06 6.03 -7.71
N ALA A 23 -5.31 6.35 -8.05
CA ALA A 23 -5.86 6.19 -9.41
C ALA A 23 -5.68 7.47 -10.26
N GLU A 24 -4.47 8.04 -10.25
CA GLU A 24 -4.11 9.22 -11.05
C GLU A 24 -3.42 8.79 -12.36
N GLU A 25 -3.25 9.71 -13.32
CA GLU A 25 -2.56 9.44 -14.59
C GLU A 25 -1.15 8.90 -14.37
N MET A 26 -0.47 9.39 -13.32
CA MET A 26 0.76 8.83 -12.79
C MET A 26 0.47 8.21 -11.42
N PRO A 27 0.24 6.89 -11.33
CA PRO A 27 -0.09 6.25 -10.07
C PRO A 27 1.12 6.28 -9.13
N VAL A 28 0.82 6.57 -7.86
CA VAL A 28 1.80 6.49 -6.77
C VAL A 28 1.45 5.25 -5.95
N TYR A 29 2.44 4.40 -5.73
CA TYR A 29 2.34 3.16 -4.99
C TYR A 29 2.90 3.34 -3.59
N PHE A 30 2.25 2.70 -2.61
CA PHE A 30 2.61 2.77 -1.21
C PHE A 30 2.74 1.37 -0.63
N THR A 31 3.84 1.12 0.06
CA THR A 31 4.11 -0.11 0.80
C THR A 31 4.73 0.20 2.16
N LEU A 32 4.56 -0.68 3.15
CA LEU A 32 5.20 -0.53 4.46
C LEU A 32 6.47 -1.39 4.53
N HIS A 33 7.60 -0.76 4.84
CA HIS A 33 8.88 -1.44 5.03
C HIS A 33 9.58 -0.85 6.27
N GLU A 34 10.01 -1.70 7.22
CA GLU A 34 10.71 -1.27 8.44
C GLU A 34 10.02 -0.11 9.18
N ASN A 35 8.68 -0.18 9.31
CA ASN A 35 7.84 0.84 9.94
C ASN A 35 7.84 2.22 9.25
N ARG A 36 8.33 2.31 8.01
CA ARG A 36 8.23 3.49 7.14
C ARG A 36 7.42 3.17 5.89
N ILE A 37 6.67 4.15 5.42
CA ILE A 37 5.87 4.04 4.20
C ILE A 37 6.79 4.40 3.04
N ARG A 38 7.10 3.40 2.22
CA ARG A 38 7.76 3.60 0.94
C ARG A 38 6.72 4.12 -0.03
N VAL A 39 7.03 5.25 -0.65
CA VAL A 39 6.26 5.86 -1.72
C VAL A 39 7.06 5.71 -2.99
N HIS A 40 6.46 5.10 -4.00
CA HIS A 40 7.10 4.84 -5.29
C HIS A 40 6.22 5.36 -6.42
N SER A 41 6.83 6.13 -7.31
CA SER A 41 6.26 6.51 -8.60
C SER A 41 7.32 6.27 -9.68
N GLU A 42 6.95 6.46 -10.94
CA GLU A 42 7.91 6.39 -12.05
C GLU A 42 9.07 7.40 -11.90
N GLN A 43 8.81 8.55 -11.28
CA GLN A 43 9.76 9.66 -11.21
C GLN A 43 10.56 9.70 -9.91
N TYR A 44 10.05 9.11 -8.83
CA TYR A 44 10.69 9.22 -7.52
C TYR A 44 10.41 8.01 -6.62
N THR A 45 11.30 7.83 -5.65
CA THR A 45 11.10 6.91 -4.53
C THR A 45 11.53 7.58 -3.23
N LEU A 46 10.67 7.53 -2.23
CA LEU A 46 10.91 8.17 -0.94
C LEU A 46 10.36 7.31 0.22
N ARG A 47 10.89 7.51 1.42
CA ARG A 47 10.48 6.79 2.64
C ARG A 47 9.99 7.80 3.65
N LEU A 48 8.73 7.70 4.01
CA LEU A 48 8.05 8.60 4.94
C LEU A 48 7.74 7.88 6.25
N SER A 49 7.72 8.63 7.34
CA SER A 49 6.96 8.24 8.52
C SER A 49 5.46 8.21 8.22
N GLN A 50 4.69 7.55 9.08
CA GLN A 50 3.23 7.55 8.97
C GLN A 50 2.64 8.97 9.08
N GLN A 51 3.27 9.84 9.88
CA GLN A 51 2.83 11.23 10.03
C GLN A 51 3.07 12.04 8.76
N GLU A 52 4.28 11.98 8.18
CA GLU A 52 4.58 12.67 6.92
C GLU A 52 3.72 12.15 5.76
N TRP A 53 3.46 10.84 5.71
CA TRP A 53 2.56 10.28 4.72
C TRP A 53 1.12 10.79 4.89
N LYS A 54 0.63 10.86 6.12
CA LYS A 54 -0.67 11.47 6.42
C LYS A 54 -0.74 12.94 5.98
N ASP A 55 0.30 13.71 6.27
CA ASP A 55 0.32 15.14 5.96
C ASP A 55 0.39 15.41 4.45
N LEU A 56 1.06 14.53 3.68
CA LEU A 56 1.20 14.67 2.23
C LEU A 56 0.07 14.02 1.42
N TYR A 57 -0.48 12.91 1.90
CA TYR A 57 -1.41 12.08 1.13
C TYR A 57 -2.74 11.81 1.85
N GLY A 58 -2.97 12.36 3.05
CA GLY A 58 -4.18 12.08 3.85
C GLY A 58 -5.51 12.43 3.18
N ASP A 59 -5.49 13.41 2.27
CA ASP A 59 -6.67 13.84 1.51
C ASP A 59 -6.84 13.09 0.17
N ARG A 60 -5.94 12.15 -0.15
CA ARG A 60 -5.98 11.38 -1.40
C ARG A 60 -6.91 10.18 -1.28
N VAL A 61 -7.45 9.76 -2.42
CA VAL A 61 -8.20 8.50 -2.52
C VAL A 61 -7.23 7.38 -2.84
N PHE A 62 -7.24 6.35 -1.99
CA PHE A 62 -6.43 5.16 -2.17
C PHE A 62 -7.25 4.01 -2.70
N TYR A 63 -6.57 3.11 -3.40
CA TYR A 63 -7.11 1.88 -3.92
C TYR A 63 -6.20 0.73 -3.53
N LEU A 64 -6.78 -0.43 -3.27
CA LEU A 64 -6.02 -1.67 -3.15
C LEU A 64 -5.48 -1.99 -4.55
N CYS A 65 -4.16 -2.09 -4.64
CA CYS A 65 -3.51 -2.46 -5.89
C CYS A 65 -3.44 -3.98 -5.92
N ASP A 66 -4.19 -4.59 -6.83
CA ASP A 66 -3.99 -5.99 -7.20
C ASP A 66 -2.68 -6.05 -8.00
N ASP A 67 -1.71 -6.87 -7.56
CA ASP A 67 -0.36 -6.95 -8.13
C ASP A 67 -0.37 -7.04 -9.67
N PRO A 68 0.42 -6.23 -10.40
CA PRO A 68 0.73 -6.51 -11.79
C PRO A 68 1.75 -7.64 -11.95
N ASP A 69 2.65 -7.85 -10.98
CA ASP A 69 3.61 -8.97 -10.95
C ASP A 69 4.41 -8.92 -9.64
N ASP A 70 4.32 -10.00 -8.86
CA ASP A 70 5.36 -10.79 -8.16
C ASP A 70 6.85 -10.31 -8.14
N GLN A 71 7.14 -9.01 -8.07
CA GLN A 71 8.52 -8.45 -8.15
C GLN A 71 8.96 -7.71 -6.87
N PHE A 72 8.15 -7.73 -5.83
CA PHE A 72 8.59 -7.39 -4.47
C PHE A 72 8.18 -8.51 -3.51
N ILE A 73 8.54 -9.76 -3.86
CA ILE A 73 8.47 -10.89 -2.94
C ILE A 73 9.40 -10.59 -1.77
N ASP A 74 8.83 -10.22 -0.64
CA ASP A 74 9.43 -10.49 0.65
C ASP A 74 9.33 -12.02 0.86
N PRO A 75 10.44 -12.77 0.86
CA PRO A 75 10.42 -14.23 0.90
C PRO A 75 9.83 -14.83 2.20
N GLU A 76 9.34 -14.01 3.14
CA GLU A 76 8.84 -14.47 4.44
C GLU A 76 7.30 -14.58 4.56
N LYS A 77 6.51 -14.06 3.60
CA LYS A 77 5.05 -13.90 3.76
C LYS A 77 4.15 -14.89 3.00
N ASP A 78 4.62 -16.10 2.74
CA ASP A 78 3.91 -17.05 1.87
C ASP A 78 3.08 -18.14 2.61
N LYS A 79 2.52 -17.83 3.80
CA LYS A 79 1.82 -18.87 4.60
C LYS A 79 0.41 -18.60 5.12
N GLU A 80 -0.14 -17.39 5.03
CA GLU A 80 -1.44 -17.10 5.69
C GLU A 80 -2.59 -16.69 4.77
N TYR A 81 -2.36 -16.62 3.45
CA TYR A 81 -3.35 -16.06 2.51
C TYR A 81 -4.60 -16.92 2.25
N TYR A 82 -4.72 -18.12 2.81
CA TYR A 82 -5.88 -19.01 2.55
C TYR A 82 -6.93 -19.10 3.67
N SER A 83 -6.84 -18.33 4.76
CA SER A 83 -7.74 -18.54 5.92
C SER A 83 -9.00 -17.66 5.99
N TRP A 84 -9.22 -16.68 5.10
CA TRP A 84 -10.31 -15.70 5.30
C TRP A 84 -11.39 -15.60 4.21
N ARG A 85 -11.42 -16.52 3.25
CA ARG A 85 -12.50 -16.55 2.24
C ARG A 85 -13.39 -17.80 2.24
N HIS A 86 -13.39 -18.59 3.32
CA HIS A 86 -14.25 -19.78 3.46
C HIS A 86 -15.12 -19.72 4.72
N LYS A 87 -16.10 -18.82 4.73
CA LYS A 87 -17.29 -19.03 5.54
C LYS A 87 -18.53 -18.54 4.81
#